data_AF-A0A2S8ZE17-F1
#
_entry.id   AF-A0A2S8ZE17-F1
#
_cell.length_a   1.000
_cell.length_b   1.000
_cell.length_c   1.000
_cell.angle_alpha   90.00
_cell.angle_beta   90.00
_cell.angle_gamma   90.00
#
_symmetry.space_group_name_H-M   'P 1'
#
loop_
_entity.id
_entity.type
_entity.pdbx_description
1 polymer ?
#
loop_
_entity_poly.entity_id
_entity_poly.type
_entity_poly.pdbx_seq_one_letter_code
_entity_poly.pdbx_strand_id
1 'polypeptide(L)'
;MEITEIKERLSLSEVLQYYNLEPKNSMLKCFMHDDKTASLQVNVEKNFYKCHACGKTGDVIQFIEDYETSTGSVLSKHEAIKKAQSLIRSEISTPQKTNSVLMNEQERIQFLEKVYLSFRKGIFNCVPAKDYVKSRALQVEDLEIGFNSGQL
;
A
#
# COMPACT_ATOMS: atom_id res chain seq x y z
N MET A 1 11.19 4.88 -18.28
CA MET A 1 9.87 5.51 -18.40
C MET A 1 10.09 7.00 -18.34
N GLU A 2 9.71 7.69 -19.40
CA GLU A 2 9.79 9.14 -19.49
C GLU A 2 8.66 9.81 -18.67
N ILE A 3 8.83 11.10 -18.34
CA ILE A 3 7.83 11.84 -17.53
C ILE A 3 6.47 11.89 -18.22
N THR A 4 6.44 12.00 -19.55
CA THR A 4 5.21 11.99 -20.35
C THR A 4 4.46 10.67 -20.22
N GLU A 5 5.16 9.55 -20.32
CA GLU A 5 4.57 8.21 -20.17
C GLU A 5 3.99 7.98 -18.77
N ILE A 6 4.62 8.52 -17.74
CA ILE A 6 4.11 8.44 -16.36
C ILE A 6 2.79 9.20 -16.26
N LYS A 7 2.71 10.41 -16.83
CA LYS A 7 1.51 11.26 -16.78
C LYS A 7 0.34 10.71 -17.59
N GLU A 8 0.62 9.93 -18.64
CA GLU A 8 -0.41 9.25 -19.43
C GLU A 8 -0.96 8.01 -18.73
N ARG A 9 -0.15 7.34 -17.92
CA ARG A 9 -0.51 6.06 -17.28
C ARG A 9 -0.99 6.18 -15.85
N LEU A 10 -0.53 7.18 -15.10
CA LEU A 10 -0.90 7.38 -13.70
C LEU A 10 -1.93 8.49 -13.59
N SER A 11 -3.15 8.14 -13.19
CA SER A 11 -4.22 9.10 -12.96
C SER A 11 -4.13 9.71 -11.56
N LEU A 12 -4.66 10.92 -11.41
CA LEU A 12 -4.78 11.56 -10.10
C LEU A 12 -5.75 10.77 -9.21
N SER A 13 -6.73 10.07 -9.80
CA SER A 13 -7.65 9.19 -9.08
C SER A 13 -6.91 8.07 -8.35
N GLU A 14 -6.01 7.37 -9.03
CA GLU A 14 -5.20 6.29 -8.47
C GLU A 14 -4.32 6.80 -7.34
N VAL A 15 -3.72 7.97 -7.52
CA VAL A 15 -2.87 8.59 -6.49
C VAL A 15 -3.68 8.94 -5.24
N LEU A 16 -4.86 9.54 -5.41
CA LEU A 16 -5.77 9.81 -4.29
C LEU A 16 -6.16 8.52 -3.56
N GLN A 17 -6.51 7.46 -4.31
CA GLN A 17 -6.85 6.16 -3.74
C GLN A 17 -5.67 5.54 -2.99
N TYR A 18 -4.46 5.61 -3.52
CA TYR A 18 -3.25 5.12 -2.86
C TYR A 18 -3.01 5.78 -1.51
N TYR A 19 -3.27 7.10 -1.42
CA TYR A 19 -3.15 7.86 -0.17
C TYR A 19 -4.41 7.84 0.70
N ASN A 20 -5.45 7.09 0.32
CA ASN A 20 -6.75 7.05 0.99
C ASN A 20 -7.39 8.45 1.18
N LEU A 21 -7.25 9.29 0.17
CA LEU A 21 -7.82 10.64 0.14
C LEU A 21 -9.14 10.64 -0.62
N GLU A 22 -10.23 10.95 0.08
CA GLU A 22 -11.56 11.02 -0.51
C GLU A 22 -12.02 12.48 -0.69
N PRO A 23 -11.92 13.04 -1.91
CA PRO A 23 -12.40 14.39 -2.17
C PRO A 23 -13.94 14.45 -2.05
N LYS A 24 -14.46 15.41 -1.28
CA LYS A 24 -15.89 15.71 -1.23
C LYS A 24 -16.17 16.85 -2.20
N ASN A 25 -17.04 16.64 -3.18
CA ASN A 25 -17.32 17.61 -4.25
C ASN A 25 -16.03 18.09 -4.96
N SER A 26 -15.10 17.17 -5.25
CA SER A 26 -13.79 17.49 -5.85
C SER A 26 -12.91 18.41 -4.99
N MET A 27 -13.14 18.45 -3.68
CA MET A 27 -12.41 19.31 -2.74
C MET A 27 -11.85 18.51 -1.57
N LEU A 28 -10.64 18.87 -1.15
CA LEU A 28 -9.93 18.36 0.01
C LEU A 28 -9.49 19.51 0.90
N LYS A 29 -9.19 19.21 2.16
CA LYS A 29 -8.39 20.13 2.98
C LYS A 29 -6.98 20.13 2.42
N CYS A 30 -6.40 21.32 2.29
CA CYS A 30 -5.02 21.43 1.84
C CYS A 30 -4.10 20.85 2.91
N PHE A 31 -3.19 19.98 2.50
CA PHE A 31 -2.15 19.42 3.36
C PHE A 31 -0.91 20.32 3.46
N MET A 32 -0.82 21.37 2.61
CA MET A 32 0.35 22.26 2.54
C MET A 32 0.27 23.47 3.48
N HIS A 33 -0.86 23.68 4.13
CA HIS A 33 -1.06 24.72 5.14
C HIS A 33 -2.16 24.27 6.12
N ASP A 34 -2.28 24.94 7.26
CA ASP A 34 -3.36 24.66 8.21
C ASP A 34 -4.71 25.14 7.65
N ASP A 35 -5.44 24.20 7.04
CA ASP A 35 -6.67 24.48 6.30
C ASP A 35 -7.91 24.05 7.08
N LYS A 36 -8.72 25.03 7.47
CA LYS A 36 -9.95 24.80 8.26
C LYS A 36 -11.13 24.38 7.38
N THR A 37 -11.19 24.90 6.16
CA THR A 37 -12.22 24.59 5.15
C THR A 37 -11.60 23.77 4.03
N ALA A 38 -12.35 23.03 3.22
CA ALA A 38 -11.74 22.33 2.09
C ALA A 38 -11.37 23.35 1.00
N SER A 39 -10.08 23.66 0.81
CA SER A 39 -9.60 24.64 -0.19
C SER A 39 -8.85 24.03 -1.38
N LEU A 40 -8.50 22.74 -1.30
CA LEU A 40 -7.72 22.03 -2.32
C LEU A 40 -8.66 21.37 -3.33
N GLN A 41 -8.82 21.99 -4.49
CA GLN A 41 -9.60 21.43 -5.58
C GLN A 41 -8.78 20.38 -6.32
N VAL A 42 -9.37 19.20 -6.51
CA VAL A 42 -8.76 18.09 -7.23
C VAL A 42 -9.60 17.79 -8.46
N ASN A 43 -9.03 18.00 -9.65
CA ASN A 43 -9.68 17.67 -10.91
C ASN A 43 -9.11 16.36 -11.44
N VAL A 44 -9.87 15.29 -11.24
CA VAL A 44 -9.47 13.93 -11.62
C VAL A 44 -9.51 13.74 -13.14
N GLU A 45 -10.44 14.36 -13.85
CA GLU A 45 -10.56 14.24 -15.31
C GLU A 45 -9.38 14.89 -16.04
N LYS A 46 -8.89 16.02 -15.53
CA LYS A 46 -7.78 16.78 -16.10
C LYS A 46 -6.45 16.50 -15.40
N ASN A 47 -6.42 15.60 -14.42
CA ASN A 47 -5.24 15.18 -13.67
C ASN A 47 -4.40 16.34 -13.07
N PHE A 48 -5.07 17.33 -12.48
CA PHE A 48 -4.40 18.43 -11.79
C PHE A 48 -5.11 18.79 -10.48
N TYR A 49 -4.38 19.45 -9.57
CA TYR A 49 -4.96 20.04 -8.36
C TYR A 49 -4.61 21.52 -8.25
N LYS A 50 -5.44 22.25 -7.53
CA LYS A 50 -5.22 23.66 -7.20
C LYS A 50 -5.81 23.98 -5.82
N CYS A 51 -5.01 24.54 -4.94
CA CYS A 51 -5.48 25.13 -3.70
C CYS A 51 -5.87 26.58 -3.91
N HIS A 52 -7.10 26.95 -3.55
CA HIS A 52 -7.60 28.32 -3.66
C HIS A 52 -7.14 29.24 -2.52
N ALA A 53 -6.65 28.67 -1.41
CA ALA A 53 -6.17 29.45 -0.26
C ALA A 53 -4.67 29.77 -0.34
N CYS A 54 -3.81 28.79 -0.60
CA CYS A 54 -2.36 29.00 -0.69
C CYS A 54 -1.84 29.16 -2.13
N GLY A 55 -2.68 28.99 -3.15
CA GLY A 55 -2.32 29.17 -4.56
C GLY A 55 -1.50 28.05 -5.19
N LYS A 56 -1.12 27.01 -4.41
CA LYS A 56 -0.39 25.85 -4.92
C LYS A 56 -1.19 25.11 -5.99
N THR A 57 -0.52 24.74 -7.07
CA THR A 57 -1.10 24.03 -8.20
C THR A 57 -0.07 23.07 -8.77
N GLY A 58 -0.53 21.93 -9.28
CA GLY A 58 0.38 20.92 -9.80
C GLY A 58 -0.32 19.79 -10.52
N ASP A 59 0.49 18.92 -11.11
CA ASP A 59 0.07 17.68 -11.75
C ASP A 59 0.16 16.49 -10.76
N VAL A 60 -0.06 15.28 -11.27
CA VAL A 60 -0.02 14.03 -10.51
C VAL A 60 1.32 13.81 -9.79
N ILE A 61 2.44 14.15 -10.42
CA ILE A 61 3.78 13.95 -9.84
C ILE A 61 4.02 15.00 -8.75
N GLN A 62 3.64 16.26 -9.03
CA GLN A 62 3.74 17.33 -8.04
C GLN A 62 2.85 17.05 -6.82
N PHE A 63 1.70 16.42 -7.01
CA PHE A 63 0.82 16.01 -5.92
C PHE A 63 1.52 15.04 -4.97
N ILE A 64 2.20 14.01 -5.51
CA ILE A 64 2.98 13.04 -4.72
C ILE A 64 4.10 13.75 -3.94
N GLU A 65 4.84 14.63 -4.61
CA GLU A 65 5.92 15.41 -4.00
C GLU A 65 5.40 16.28 -2.85
N ASP A 66 4.37 17.08 -3.10
CA ASP A 66 3.81 18.03 -2.15
C ASP A 66 3.15 17.30 -0.96
N TYR A 67 2.44 16.18 -1.21
CA TYR A 67 1.76 15.41 -0.18
C TYR A 67 2.76 14.74 0.77
N GLU A 68 3.73 13.99 0.25
CA GLU A 68 4.73 13.30 1.08
C GLU A 68 5.61 14.30 1.85
N THR A 69 5.96 15.42 1.21
CA THR A 69 6.70 16.50 1.88
C THR A 69 5.90 17.09 3.04
N SER A 70 4.59 17.21 2.90
CA SER A 70 3.73 17.72 3.98
C SER A 70 3.54 16.72 5.13
N THR A 71 3.62 15.42 4.88
CA THR A 71 3.43 14.37 5.89
C THR A 71 4.71 13.97 6.61
N GLY A 72 5.85 14.58 6.27
CA GLY A 72 7.12 14.48 7.00
C GLY A 72 8.27 13.85 6.22
N SER A 73 8.06 13.39 4.98
CA SER A 73 9.11 12.90 4.10
C SER A 73 9.39 13.94 3.02
N VAL A 74 10.39 14.80 3.21
CA VAL A 74 10.81 15.75 2.17
C VAL A 74 11.28 14.96 0.95
N LEU A 75 10.48 14.94 -0.10
CA LEU A 75 10.80 14.25 -1.35
C LEU A 75 11.39 15.24 -2.34
N SER A 76 12.48 14.85 -2.98
CA SER A 76 12.94 15.51 -4.19
C SER A 76 12.04 15.14 -5.38
N LYS A 77 11.96 16.01 -6.38
CA LYS A 77 11.24 15.74 -7.63
C LYS A 77 11.63 14.40 -8.30
N HIS A 78 12.90 14.01 -8.21
CA HIS A 78 13.37 12.73 -8.75
C HIS A 78 12.81 11.53 -7.96
N GLU A 79 12.70 11.63 -6.64
CA GLU A 79 12.09 10.60 -5.81
C GLU A 79 10.58 10.50 -6.04
N ALA A 80 9.90 11.62 -6.21
CA ALA A 80 8.48 11.64 -6.59
C ALA A 80 8.24 10.94 -7.94
N ILE A 81 9.11 11.14 -8.94
CA ILE A 81 9.05 10.43 -10.22
C ILE A 81 9.22 8.91 -10.03
N LYS A 82 10.20 8.48 -9.23
CA LYS A 82 10.41 7.05 -8.92
C LYS A 82 9.21 6.44 -8.20
N LYS A 83 8.60 7.18 -7.27
CA LYS A 83 7.39 6.75 -6.57
C LYS A 83 6.22 6.61 -7.56
N ALA A 84 6.01 7.59 -8.44
CA ALA A 84 4.99 7.51 -9.49
C ALA A 84 5.18 6.27 -10.39
N GLN A 85 6.43 5.95 -10.78
CA GLN A 85 6.73 4.72 -11.53
C GLN A 85 6.40 3.44 -10.73
N SER A 86 6.61 3.44 -9.42
CA SER A 86 6.28 2.30 -8.57
C SER A 86 4.77 2.08 -8.44
N LEU A 87 3.97 3.15 -8.40
CA LEU A 87 2.51 3.09 -8.35
C LEU A 87 1.94 2.41 -9.60
N ILE A 88 2.44 2.80 -10.79
CA ILE A 88 2.04 2.18 -12.07
C ILE A 88 2.37 0.68 -12.09
N ARG A 89 3.53 0.28 -11.56
CA ARG A 89 3.92 -1.15 -11.52
C ARG A 89 3.04 -1.97 -10.57
N SER A 90 2.50 -1.34 -9.53
CA SER A 90 1.65 -2.01 -8.54
C SER A 90 0.28 -2.41 -9.10
N GLU A 91 -0.18 -1.78 -10.18
CA GLU A 91 -1.41 -2.18 -10.89
C GLU A 91 -1.31 -3.57 -11.55
N ILE A 92 -0.09 -4.06 -11.80
CA ILE A 92 0.14 -5.38 -12.43
C ILE A 92 -0.03 -6.52 -11.39
N SER A 93 -0.32 -6.20 -10.13
CA SER A 93 -0.47 -7.19 -9.05
C SER A 93 -1.60 -6.82 -8.09
N THR A 94 -2.85 -6.79 -8.54
CA THR A 94 -3.99 -6.84 -7.60
C THR A 94 -4.19 -8.26 -7.10
N PRO A 95 -4.39 -8.46 -5.79
CA PRO A 95 -5.74 -8.31 -5.26
C PRO A 95 -5.85 -7.33 -4.08
N GLN A 96 -7.02 -6.68 -4.03
CA GLN A 96 -7.53 -5.75 -3.03
C GLN A 96 -7.38 -6.24 -1.57
N LYS A 97 -6.92 -5.37 -0.66
CA LYS A 97 -7.25 -5.36 0.79
C LYS A 97 -7.18 -3.91 1.29
N THR A 98 -8.32 -3.23 1.47
CA THR A 98 -9.01 -2.99 2.77
C THR A 98 -8.07 -2.55 3.90
N ASN A 99 -8.23 -1.29 4.36
CA ASN A 99 -7.80 -0.73 5.65
C ASN A 99 -6.74 -1.54 6.39
N SER A 100 -5.47 -1.33 6.06
CA SER A 100 -4.39 -1.71 6.96
C SER A 100 -4.43 -0.77 8.16
N VAL A 101 -5.18 -1.16 9.19
CA VAL A 101 -4.83 -0.77 10.56
C VAL A 101 -3.35 -1.14 10.69
N LEU A 102 -2.49 -0.15 10.95
CA LEU A 102 -1.09 -0.38 11.24
C LEU A 102 -1.04 -1.21 12.53
N MET A 103 -1.10 -2.54 12.36
CA MET A 103 -0.94 -3.48 13.46
C MET A 103 0.41 -3.17 14.10
N ASN A 104 0.43 -3.02 15.43
CA ASN A 104 1.69 -2.81 16.14
C ASN A 104 2.63 -3.97 15.78
N GLU A 105 3.90 -3.66 15.52
CA GLU A 105 4.92 -4.65 15.18
C GLU A 105 4.92 -5.83 16.16
N GLN A 106 4.72 -5.55 17.44
CA GLN A 106 4.62 -6.56 18.49
C GLN A 106 3.41 -7.49 18.32
N GLU A 107 2.24 -6.94 17.98
CA GLU A 107 1.01 -7.72 17.76
C GLU A 107 1.11 -8.57 16.50
N ARG A 108 1.75 -8.05 15.45
CA ARG A 108 2.02 -8.76 14.21
C ARG A 108 2.96 -9.95 14.46
N ILE A 109 4.04 -9.75 15.22
CA ILE A 109 4.97 -10.81 15.60
C ILE A 109 4.23 -11.90 16.40
N GLN A 110 3.47 -11.53 17.43
CA GLN A 110 2.70 -12.48 18.25
C GLN A 110 1.68 -13.27 17.42
N PHE A 111 1.02 -12.62 16.46
CA PHE A 111 0.09 -13.29 15.56
C PHE A 111 0.82 -14.31 14.68
N LEU A 112 1.94 -13.92 14.05
CA LEU A 112 2.73 -14.81 13.21
C LEU A 112 3.30 -16.00 13.99
N GLU A 113 3.76 -15.79 15.23
CA GLU A 113 4.20 -16.87 16.12
C GLU A 113 3.07 -17.87 16.41
N LYS A 114 1.86 -17.38 16.71
CA LYS A 114 0.69 -18.25 16.93
C LYS A 114 0.34 -19.05 15.68
N VAL A 115 0.36 -18.41 14.52
CA VAL A 115 0.09 -19.05 13.22
C VAL A 115 1.14 -20.13 12.94
N TYR A 116 2.42 -19.81 13.11
CA TYR A 116 3.53 -20.76 12.93
C TYR A 116 3.37 -21.98 13.86
N LEU A 117 3.10 -21.76 15.15
CA LEU A 117 2.89 -22.85 16.12
C LEU A 117 1.67 -23.70 15.79
N SER A 118 0.59 -23.09 15.28
CA SER A 118 -0.58 -23.81 14.80
C SER A 118 -0.22 -24.75 13.65
N PHE A 119 0.54 -24.27 12.66
CA PHE A 119 0.99 -25.08 11.54
C PHE A 119 1.95 -26.20 11.97
N ARG A 120 2.88 -25.91 12.88
CA ARG A 120 3.77 -26.93 13.47
C ARG A 120 3.01 -28.05 14.16
N LYS A 121 1.86 -27.76 14.76
CA LYS A 121 0.98 -28.80 15.34
C LYS A 121 0.12 -29.49 14.27
N GLY A 122 -0.34 -28.74 13.28
CA GLY A 122 -1.21 -29.22 12.20
C GLY A 122 -0.60 -30.38 11.42
N ILE A 123 0.72 -30.37 11.20
CA ILE A 123 1.42 -31.44 10.46
C ILE A 123 1.26 -32.80 11.15
N PHE A 124 1.26 -32.83 12.48
CA PHE A 124 1.12 -34.06 13.26
C PHE A 124 -0.33 -34.52 13.42
N ASN A 125 -1.31 -33.71 13.01
CA ASN A 125 -2.73 -34.05 13.11
C ASN A 125 -3.36 -34.36 11.74
N CYS A 126 -2.62 -34.19 10.64
CA CYS A 126 -3.10 -34.43 9.28
C CYS A 126 -2.41 -35.64 8.64
N VAL A 127 -3.18 -36.69 8.34
CA VAL A 127 -2.65 -37.93 7.73
C VAL A 127 -2.03 -37.67 6.34
N PRO A 128 -2.71 -36.99 5.39
CA PRO A 128 -2.13 -36.68 4.08
C PRO A 128 -0.80 -35.90 4.16
N ALA A 129 -0.69 -34.97 5.11
CA ALA A 129 0.50 -34.16 5.26
C ALA A 129 1.70 -34.96 5.80
N LYS A 130 1.46 -35.88 6.74
CA LYS A 130 2.48 -36.84 7.21
C LYS A 130 2.99 -37.72 6.09
N ASP A 131 2.06 -38.26 5.30
CA ASP A 131 2.39 -39.18 4.21
C ASP A 131 3.21 -38.46 3.12
N TYR A 132 2.84 -37.21 2.81
CA TYR A 132 3.61 -36.37 1.89
C TYR A 132 5.05 -36.16 2.37
N VAL A 133 5.24 -35.73 3.62
CA VAL A 133 6.59 -35.50 4.18
C VAL A 133 7.42 -36.78 4.16
N LYS A 134 6.84 -37.93 4.55
CA LYS A 134 7.52 -39.22 4.47
C LYS A 134 7.92 -39.59 3.04
N SER A 135 7.01 -39.43 2.08
CA SER A 135 7.28 -39.71 0.66
C SER A 135 8.39 -38.85 0.06
N ARG A 136 8.62 -37.66 0.65
CA ARG A 136 9.65 -36.71 0.24
C ARG A 136 10.92 -36.80 1.09
N ALA A 137 10.99 -37.74 2.04
CA ALA A 137 12.11 -37.93 2.96
C ALA A 137 12.50 -36.65 3.74
N LEU A 138 11.51 -35.80 4.09
CA LEU A 138 11.74 -34.56 4.82
C LEU A 138 11.76 -34.83 6.34
N GLN A 139 12.71 -34.25 7.06
CA GLN A 139 12.78 -34.33 8.53
C GLN A 139 11.96 -33.17 9.12
N VAL A 140 10.82 -33.48 9.76
CA VAL A 140 9.82 -32.47 10.19
C VAL A 140 10.34 -31.61 11.34
N GLU A 141 11.14 -32.19 12.22
CA GLU A 141 11.71 -31.54 13.40
C GLU A 141 12.82 -30.58 12.99
N ASP A 142 13.79 -31.04 12.21
CA ASP A 142 14.96 -30.26 11.79
C ASP A 142 14.60 -29.11 10.83
N LEU A 143 13.64 -29.36 9.92
CA LEU A 143 13.20 -28.37 8.92
C LEU A 143 12.04 -27.51 9.40
N GLU A 144 11.59 -27.73 10.65
CA GLU A 144 10.49 -26.98 11.25
C GLU A 144 9.21 -26.93 10.38
N ILE A 145 8.89 -28.02 9.67
CA ILE A 145 7.80 -28.06 8.70
C ILE A 145 6.43 -27.98 9.41
N GLY A 146 5.55 -27.10 8.94
CA GLY A 146 4.16 -27.02 9.38
C GLY A 146 3.16 -27.44 8.31
N PHE A 147 1.89 -27.56 8.70
CA PHE A 147 0.77 -27.76 7.79
C PHE A 147 -0.36 -26.77 8.06
N ASN A 148 -0.77 -26.04 7.03
CA ASN A 148 -1.90 -25.12 7.09
C ASN A 148 -3.16 -25.82 6.55
N SER A 149 -4.14 -26.08 7.42
CA SER A 149 -5.43 -26.68 7.07
C SER A 149 -6.46 -25.67 6.54
N GLY A 150 -6.15 -24.36 6.56
CA GLY A 150 -7.07 -23.30 6.15
C GLY A 150 -8.16 -22.95 7.17
N GLN A 151 -8.05 -23.42 8.43
CA GLN A 151 -9.03 -23.20 9.50
C GLN A 151 -8.70 -22.01 10.42
N LEU A 152 -7.85 -21.08 9.97
CA LEU A 152 -7.46 -19.89 10.74
C LEU A 152 -8.53 -18.79 10.70
#